data_AF-G2GHD2-F1
#
_entry.id   AF-G2GHD2-F1
#
_cell.length_a   1.000
_cell.length_b   1.000
_cell.length_c   1.000
_cell.angle_alpha   90.00
_cell.angle_beta   90.00
_cell.angle_gamma   90.00
#
_symmetry.space_group_name_H-M   'P 1'
#
loop_
_entity.id
_entity.type
_entity.pdbx_description
1 polymer ?
#
loop_
_entity_poly.entity_id
_entity_poly.type
_entity_poly.pdbx_seq_one_letter_code
_entity_poly.pdbx_strand_id
1 'polypeptide(L)' 'MYQLWFADRARVRSAGLMDPGGGSQTVLMPGAVDGASGAGVTVEPAGRSAGWSKQPTSKPVALPGGPA' A
#
# COMPACT_ATOMS: atom_id res chain seq x y z
N MET A 1 -10.76 -0.23 4.48
CA MET A 1 -9.99 -1.08 3.54
C MET A 1 -8.50 -0.91 3.81
N TYR A 2 -7.67 -1.86 3.42
CA TYR A 2 -6.22 -1.69 3.48
C TYR A 2 -5.67 -1.36 2.08
N GLN A 3 -4.69 -0.46 2.01
CA GLN A 3 -3.96 -0.14 0.78
C GLN A 3 -2.50 -0.57 0.93
N LEU A 4 -2.01 -1.30 -0.06
CA LEU A 4 -0.62 -1.72 -0.20
C LEU A 4 0.12 -0.68 -1.05
N TRP A 5 1.40 -0.44 -0.75
CA TRP A 5 2.19 0.55 -1.49
C TRP A 5 3.69 0.24 -1.48
N PHE A 6 4.39 0.75 -2.48
CA PHE A 6 5.85 0.85 -2.53
C PHE A 6 6.31 2.24 -2.08
N ALA A 7 7.34 2.29 -1.25
CA ALA A 7 8.02 3.50 -0.83
C ALA A 7 9.08 3.85 -1.89
N ASP A 8 8.90 4.93 -2.65
CA ASP A 8 9.92 5.42 -3.58
C ASP A 8 10.46 6.76 -3.09
N ARG A 9 11.57 6.74 -2.35
CA ARG A 9 12.17 7.94 -1.76
C ARG A 9 11.13 8.72 -0.91
N ALA A 10 10.79 9.94 -1.31
CA ALA A 10 9.81 10.80 -0.63
C ALA A 10 8.36 10.61 -1.14
N ARG A 11 8.11 9.61 -2.00
CA ARG A 11 6.80 9.32 -2.59
C ARG A 11 6.36 7.91 -2.26
N VAL A 12 5.05 7.71 -2.32
CA VAL A 12 4.39 6.43 -2.08
C VAL A 12 3.55 6.08 -3.30
N ARG A 13 3.70 4.85 -3.78
CA ARG A 13 3.05 4.36 -5.00
C ARG A 13 2.08 3.25 -4.63
N SER A 14 0.79 3.42 -4.94
CA SER A 14 -0.22 2.38 -4.75
C SER A 14 0.18 1.07 -5.45
N ALA A 15 0.05 -0.04 -4.73
CA ALA A 15 0.46 -1.38 -5.16
C ALA A 15 -0.60 -2.44 -4.80
N GLY A 16 -1.87 -2.04 -4.73
CA GLY A 16 -3.00 -2.93 -4.54
C GLY A 16 -3.87 -2.60 -3.33
N LEU A 17 -5.01 -3.27 -3.25
CA LEU A 17 -5.95 -3.19 -2.14
C LEU A 17 -6.07 -4.57 -1.49
N MET A 18 -6.28 -4.57 -0.18
CA MET A 18 -6.57 -5.76 0.61
C MET A 18 -7.90 -5.56 1.34
N ASP A 19 -8.73 -6.61 1.31
CA ASP A 19 -10.06 -6.58 1.88
C ASP A 19 -9.98 -6.88 3.39
N PRO A 20 -10.35 -5.93 4.27
CA PRO A 20 -10.31 -6.14 5.71
C PRO A 20 -11.32 -7.19 6.20
N GLY A 21 -12.29 -7.60 5.38
CA GLY A 21 -13.28 -8.63 5.71
C GLY A 21 -12.78 -10.06 5.49
N GLY A 22 -11.69 -10.25 4.76
CA GLY A 22 -11.03 -11.54 4.61
C GLY A 22 -10.09 -11.82 5.79
N GLY A 23 -9.90 -13.09 6.15
CA GLY A 23 -8.89 -13.50 7.13
C GLY A 23 -7.45 -13.25 6.64
N SER A 24 -6.53 -14.20 6.84
CA SER A 24 -5.19 -14.06 6.24
C SER A 24 -5.29 -14.02 4.71
N GLN A 25 -4.79 -12.94 4.10
CA GLN A 25 -4.80 -12.74 2.65
C GLN A 25 -3.38 -12.58 2.11
N THR A 26 -3.12 -13.19 0.94
CA THR A 26 -1.93 -12.93 0.15
C THR A 26 -2.33 -12.12 -1.07
N VAL A 27 -1.73 -10.95 -1.25
CA VAL A 27 -2.02 -10.05 -2.38
C VAL A 27 -0.73 -9.83 -3.16
N LEU A 28 -0.76 -10.14 -4.47
CA LEU A 28 0.34 -9.79 -5.36
C LEU A 28 0.37 -8.27 -5.53
N MET A 29 1.49 -7.65 -5.21
CA MET A 29 1.71 -6.21 -5.42
C MET A 29 2.22 -5.97 -6.85
N PRO A 30 1.40 -5.38 -7.75
CA PRO A 30 1.83 -5.15 -9.12
C PRO A 30 2.79 -3.96 -9.22
N GLY A 31 3.82 -4.13 -10.06
CA GLY A 31 4.85 -3.12 -10.31
C GLY A 31 6.24 -3.60 -9.89
N ALA A 32 7.26 -2.97 -10.46
CA ALA A 32 8.64 -3.29 -10.10
C ALA A 32 8.94 -2.81 -8.66
N VAL A 33 9.69 -3.65 -7.94
CA VAL A 33 10.35 -3.27 -6.69
C VAL A 33 11.53 -2.33 -6.98
N ASP A 34 12.07 -2.35 -8.20
CA ASP A 34 13.27 -1.59 -8.60
C ASP A 34 13.11 -0.08 -8.30
N GLY A 35 13.96 0.42 -7.39
CA GLY A 35 13.95 1.80 -6.89
C GLY A 35 13.12 2.06 -5.63
N ALA A 36 12.34 1.08 -5.15
CA ALA A 36 11.59 1.19 -3.91
C ALA A 36 12.52 1.00 -2.70
N SER A 37 12.48 1.95 -1.77
CA SER A 37 13.16 1.86 -0.47
C SER A 37 12.42 1.00 0.56
N GLY A 38 11.23 0.50 0.22
CA GLY A 38 10.44 -0.37 1.08
C GLY A 38 9.03 -0.61 0.56
N ALA A 39 8.25 -1.37 1.31
CA ALA A 39 6.82 -1.55 1.08
C ALA A 39 6.04 -1.26 2.37
N GLY A 40 4.72 -1.12 2.29
CA GLY A 40 3.91 -0.98 3.48
C GLY A 40 2.42 -1.09 3.24
N VAL A 41 1.69 -0.95 4.35
CA VAL A 41 0.22 -1.04 4.40
C VAL A 41 -0.32 0.19 5.12
N THR A 42 -1.39 0.78 4.61
CA THR A 42 -2.19 1.80 5.31
C THR A 42 -3.64 1.36 5.45
N VAL A 43 -4.33 1.91 6.45
CA VAL A 43 -5.79 1.84 6.54
C VAL A 43 -6.38 3.01 5.77
N GLU A 44 -7.19 2.75 4.76
CA GLU A 44 -7.97 3.78 4.09
C GLU A 44 -9.42 3.75 4.60
N PRO A 45 -10.01 4.89 4.98
CA PRO A 45 -11.37 4.96 5.50
C PRO A 45 -12.38 4.63 4.40
N ALA A 46 -13.34 3.73 4.70
CA ALA A 46 -14.37 3.32 3.77
C ALA A 46 -15.26 4.53 3.37
N GLY A 47 -15.54 4.69 2.07
CA GLY A 47 -16.55 5.65 1.59
C GLY A 47 -16.07 6.87 0.80
N ARG A 48 -14.86 6.91 0.23
CA ARG A 48 -14.49 7.98 -0.72
C ARG A 48 -14.81 7.55 -2.17
N SER A 49 -15.79 8.22 -2.77
CA SER A 49 -16.29 8.00 -4.13
C SER A 49 -15.38 8.57 -5.24
N ALA A 50 -15.34 7.88 -6.38
CA ALA A 50 -14.93 8.35 -7.71
C ALA A 50 -13.60 9.14 -7.81
N GLY A 51 -12.47 8.44 -7.64
CA GLY A 51 -11.14 8.98 -7.91
C GLY A 51 -10.13 8.50 -6.88
N TRP A 52 -9.66 7.27 -7.03
CA TRP A 52 -8.70 6.66 -6.10
C TRP A 52 -7.46 7.55 -5.96
N SER A 53 -7.17 8.01 -4.73
CA SER A 53 -5.95 8.74 -4.43
C SER A 53 -4.74 7.84 -4.70
N LYS A 54 -3.76 8.35 -5.47
CA LYS A 54 -2.48 7.67 -5.69
C LYS A 54 -1.62 7.64 -4.41
N GLN A 55 -1.97 8.43 -3.40
CA GLN A 55 -1.25 8.54 -2.14
C GLN A 55 -2.14 8.07 -0.98
N PRO A 56 -1.60 7.27 -0.04
CA PRO A 56 -2.25 6.92 1.20
C PRO A 56 -2.65 8.17 1.99
N THR A 57 -3.82 8.13 2.63
CA THR A 57 -4.30 9.24 3.46
C THR A 57 -4.05 9.03 4.95
N SER A 58 -3.54 7.86 5.34
CA SER A 58 -3.24 7.48 6.72
C SER A 58 -1.77 7.12 6.91
N LYS A 59 -1.30 7.13 8.16
CA LYS A 59 0.07 6.68 8.50
C LYS A 59 0.24 5.16 8.22
N PRO A 60 1.43 4.72 7.78
CA PRO A 60 1.76 3.31 7.65
C PRO A 60 1.54 2.53 8.95
N VAL A 61 0.92 1.36 8.84
CA VAL A 61 0.78 0.40 9.95
C VAL A 61 1.83 -0.71 9.91
N ALA A 62 2.56 -0.83 8.79
CA ALA A 62 3.72 -1.71 8.65
C ALA A 62 4.70 -1.16 7.61
N LEU A 63 6.01 -1.30 7.89
CA LEU A 63 7.12 -1.00 6.98
C LEU A 63 8.04 -2.25 6.89
N PRO A 64 7.69 -3.28 6.11
CA PRO A 64 8.65 -4.31 5.75
C PRO A 64 9.88 -3.69 5.08
N GLY A 65 11.07 -4.00 5.61
CA GLY A 65 12.34 -3.62 5.00
C GLY A 65 12.46 -4.17 3.58
N GLY A 66 13.07 -3.38 2.69
CA GLY A 66 13.40 -3.83 1.33
C GLY A 66 14.56 -4.85 1.33
N PRO A 67 14.81 -5.52 0.20
CA PRO A 67 16.02 -6.33 0.02
C PRO A 67 17.29 -5.46 0.18
N ALA A 68 18.34 -6.06 0.74
CA ALA A 68 19.68 -5.47 0.83
C ALA A 68 20.40 -5.49 -0.52
#